data_AF-A0A815P9A7-F1
#
_entry.id   AF-A0A815P9A7-F1
#
_cell.length_a   1.000
_cell.length_b   1.000
_cell.length_c   1.000
_cell.angle_alpha   90.00
_cell.angle_beta   90.00
_cell.angle_gamma   90.00
#
_symmetry.space_group_name_H-M   'P 1'
#
loop_
_entity.id
_entity.type
_entity.pdbx_description
1 polymer ?
#
loop_
_entity_poly.entity_id
_entity_poly.type
_entity_poly.pdbx_seq_one_letter_code
_entity_poly.pdbx_strand_id
1 'polypeptide(L)'
;MSHQVDNAPPFVEVLHNVDTWLNERNLLSSLNKRKLAFATDGPWDFAKFLRMQCHLSSIDYPRWAKEWINIRKEFAKFYPVRRCGIEKMLNNLGLSFDGRRHSGIDDAINIARITLELMKDGCVLLFNDDIHASDPQFAALNEKKTEYNKNTDEENDLIVFED
;
A
#
# COMPACT_ATOMS: atom_id res chain seq x y z
N MET A 1 -14.34 -23.73 7.86
CA MET A 1 -13.93 -22.36 7.48
C MET A 1 -15.02 -21.28 7.72
N SER A 2 -16.15 -21.59 8.37
CA SER A 2 -17.26 -20.62 8.57
C SER A 2 -17.16 -19.81 9.87
N HIS A 3 -16.98 -20.49 11.01
CA HIS A 3 -17.22 -19.89 12.34
C HIS A 3 -16.32 -18.70 12.72
N GLN A 4 -15.10 -18.62 12.19
CA GLN A 4 -14.19 -17.49 12.49
C GLN A 4 -14.66 -16.19 11.85
N VAL A 5 -15.26 -16.26 10.65
CA VAL A 5 -15.78 -15.08 9.96
C VAL A 5 -17.16 -14.71 10.51
N ASP A 6 -17.98 -15.71 10.84
CA ASP A 6 -19.34 -15.51 11.36
C ASP A 6 -19.36 -14.70 12.69
N ASN A 7 -18.27 -14.75 13.46
CA ASN A 7 -18.12 -14.03 14.73
C ASN A 7 -17.13 -12.86 14.64
N ALA A 8 -16.61 -12.55 13.44
CA ALA A 8 -15.68 -11.44 13.27
C ALA A 8 -16.43 -10.10 13.26
N PRO A 9 -15.83 -9.03 13.80
CA PRO A 9 -16.38 -7.69 13.65
C PRO A 9 -16.44 -7.27 12.17
N PRO A 10 -17.37 -6.37 11.80
CA PRO A 10 -17.43 -5.83 10.45
C PRO A 10 -16.16 -5.04 10.13
N PHE A 11 -15.83 -4.96 8.84
CA PHE A 11 -14.60 -4.32 8.37
C PHE A 11 -14.39 -2.90 8.92
N VAL A 12 -15.44 -2.07 8.99
CA VAL A 12 -15.35 -0.70 9.50
C VAL A 12 -14.86 -0.66 10.94
N GLU A 13 -15.32 -1.58 11.78
CA GLU A 13 -14.88 -1.69 13.17
C GLU A 13 -13.42 -2.16 13.25
N VAL A 14 -13.05 -3.17 12.47
CA VAL A 14 -11.67 -3.66 12.41
C VAL A 14 -10.71 -2.55 11.93
N LEU A 15 -11.10 -1.79 10.90
CA LEU A 15 -10.29 -0.68 10.40
C LEU A 15 -10.15 0.44 11.45
N HIS A 16 -11.22 0.75 12.17
CA HIS A 16 -11.17 1.69 13.30
C HIS A 16 -10.21 1.19 14.39
N ASN A 17 -10.24 -0.09 14.72
CA ASN A 17 -9.32 -0.68 15.69
C ASN A 17 -7.85 -0.60 15.23
N VAL A 18 -7.59 -0.75 13.92
CA VAL A 18 -6.25 -0.53 13.34
C VAL A 18 -5.83 0.93 13.48
N ASP A 19 -6.70 1.87 13.14
CA ASP A 19 -6.41 3.31 13.25
C ASP A 19 -6.09 3.72 14.69
N THR A 20 -6.91 3.26 15.65
CA THR A 20 -6.68 3.46 17.09
C THR A 20 -5.34 2.88 17.51
N TRP A 21 -5.03 1.63 17.13
CA TRP A 21 -3.77 0.98 17.47
C TRP A 21 -2.54 1.74 16.95
N LEU A 22 -2.62 2.28 15.72
CA LEU A 22 -1.56 3.10 15.12
C LEU A 22 -1.37 4.44 15.86
N ASN A 23 -2.48 5.10 16.22
CA ASN A 23 -2.47 6.36 16.94
C ASN A 23 -1.92 6.22 18.37
N GLU A 24 -2.32 5.18 19.10
CA GLU A 24 -1.80 4.90 20.45
C GLU A 24 -0.27 4.67 20.46
N ARG A 25 0.29 4.20 19.35
CA ARG A 25 1.75 4.03 19.15
C ARG A 25 2.44 5.27 18.62
N ASN A 26 1.70 6.38 18.48
CA ASN A 26 2.15 7.62 17.88
C ASN A 26 2.66 7.46 16.44
N LEU A 27 2.26 6.42 15.71
CA LEU A 27 2.80 6.12 14.37
C LEU A 27 2.25 7.06 13.28
N LEU A 28 1.10 7.68 13.52
CA LEU A 28 0.46 8.63 12.61
C LEU A 28 0.68 10.10 12.99
N SER A 29 1.30 10.35 14.16
CA SER A 29 1.51 11.70 14.66
C SER A 29 2.56 12.44 13.82
N SER A 30 2.25 13.67 13.40
CA SER A 30 3.21 14.55 12.72
C SER A 30 4.41 14.91 13.61
N LEU A 31 4.29 14.77 14.93
CA LEU A 31 5.38 14.97 15.89
C LEU A 31 6.30 13.75 16.00
N ASN A 32 5.90 12.59 15.46
CA ASN A 32 6.74 11.42 15.46
C ASN A 32 7.88 11.57 14.46
N LYS A 33 9.12 11.57 14.97
CA LYS A 33 10.33 11.62 14.15
C LYS A 33 10.53 10.35 13.31
N ARG A 34 9.88 9.24 13.67
CA ARG A 34 9.87 7.99 12.91
C ARG A 34 8.72 7.99 11.91
N LYS A 35 9.03 7.90 10.63
CA LYS A 35 8.03 7.73 9.57
C LYS A 35 7.48 6.29 9.61
N LEU A 36 6.17 6.14 9.50
CA LEU A 36 5.51 4.86 9.29
C LEU A 36 5.53 4.52 7.80
N ALA A 37 5.81 3.27 7.45
CA ALA A 37 5.59 2.73 6.13
C ALA A 37 5.04 1.31 6.25
N PHE A 38 4.01 0.99 5.48
CA PHE A 38 3.54 -0.38 5.33
C PHE A 38 4.34 -1.10 4.25
N ALA A 39 4.49 -2.41 4.41
CA ALA A 39 5.18 -3.28 3.45
C ALA A 39 4.28 -4.44 3.06
N THR A 40 4.20 -4.75 1.76
CA THR A 40 3.27 -5.75 1.19
C THR A 40 3.93 -6.65 0.16
N ASP A 41 3.35 -7.85 -0.07
CA ASP A 41 3.78 -8.80 -1.12
C ASP A 41 3.21 -8.43 -2.51
N GLY A 42 3.44 -7.19 -2.94
CA GLY A 42 2.88 -6.66 -4.18
C GLY A 42 1.85 -5.55 -3.96
N PRO A 43 1.19 -5.09 -5.04
CA PRO A 43 0.32 -3.92 -4.96
C PRO A 43 -1.09 -4.23 -4.43
N TRP A 44 -1.52 -5.50 -4.45
CA TRP A 44 -2.95 -5.86 -4.41
C TRP A 44 -3.62 -5.59 -3.06
N ASP A 45 -2.90 -5.71 -1.94
CA ASP A 45 -3.44 -5.46 -0.60
C ASP A 45 -4.07 -4.07 -0.47
N PHE A 46 -3.32 -3.03 -0.87
CA PHE A 46 -3.77 -1.65 -0.79
C PHE A 46 -4.51 -1.18 -2.04
N ALA A 47 -3.95 -1.43 -3.22
CA ALA A 47 -4.48 -0.93 -4.48
C ALA A 47 -5.84 -1.51 -4.85
N LYS A 48 -6.10 -2.76 -4.44
CA LYS A 48 -7.32 -3.49 -4.81
C LYS A 48 -8.14 -3.85 -3.59
N PHE A 49 -7.62 -4.66 -2.67
CA PHE A 49 -8.45 -5.27 -1.63
C PHE A 49 -8.96 -4.24 -0.63
N LEU A 50 -8.07 -3.43 -0.06
CA LEU A 50 -8.49 -2.35 0.85
C LEU A 50 -9.39 -1.34 0.14
N ARG A 51 -9.03 -0.94 -1.08
CA ARG A 51 -9.80 0.02 -1.88
C ARG A 51 -11.22 -0.45 -2.17
N MET A 52 -11.36 -1.67 -2.65
CA MET A 52 -12.67 -2.31 -2.89
C MET A 52 -13.47 -2.41 -1.61
N GLN A 53 -12.83 -2.82 -0.51
CA GLN A 53 -13.52 -2.98 0.77
C GLN A 53 -14.00 -1.63 1.34
N CYS A 54 -13.21 -0.57 1.25
CA CYS A 54 -13.64 0.79 1.59
C CYS A 54 -14.86 1.22 0.77
N HIS A 55 -14.86 0.96 -0.55
CA HIS A 55 -15.99 1.26 -1.42
C HIS A 55 -17.25 0.47 -1.01
N LEU A 56 -17.14 -0.85 -0.80
CA LEU A 56 -18.25 -1.69 -0.35
C LEU A 56 -18.82 -1.26 1.00
N SER A 57 -17.96 -0.78 1.89
CA SER A 57 -18.35 -0.27 3.21
C SER A 57 -18.77 1.20 3.20
N SER A 58 -18.76 1.88 2.05
CA SER A 58 -19.07 3.32 1.90
C SER A 58 -18.27 4.21 2.86
N ILE A 59 -16.97 3.94 3.01
CA ILE A 59 -16.05 4.75 3.82
C ILE A 59 -14.91 5.30 2.97
N ASP A 60 -14.31 6.39 3.44
CA ASP A 60 -13.11 6.95 2.83
C ASP A 60 -11.90 6.01 2.96
N TYR A 61 -11.04 6.04 1.94
CA TYR A 61 -9.78 5.31 1.97
C TYR A 61 -8.81 5.94 2.99
N PRO A 62 -8.23 5.17 3.92
CA PRO A 62 -7.41 5.71 4.99
C PRO A 62 -6.14 6.38 4.45
N ARG A 63 -5.84 7.59 4.94
CA ARG A 63 -4.71 8.40 4.45
C ARG A 63 -3.36 7.71 4.62
N TRP A 64 -3.18 6.96 5.71
CA TRP A 64 -1.94 6.24 6.02
C TRP A 64 -1.66 5.03 5.11
N ALA A 65 -2.62 4.62 4.27
CA ALA A 65 -2.51 3.47 3.38
C ALA A 65 -2.27 3.85 1.91
N LYS A 66 -2.04 5.13 1.60
CA LYS A 66 -1.99 5.63 0.22
C LYS A 66 -0.67 5.32 -0.49
N GLU A 67 0.40 5.14 0.27
CA GLU A 67 1.75 4.82 -0.20
C GLU A 67 2.29 3.66 0.64
N TRP A 68 3.02 2.74 0.00
CA TRP A 68 3.59 1.59 0.68
C TRP A 68 4.88 1.11 0.00
N ILE A 69 5.55 0.18 0.67
CA ILE A 69 6.74 -0.52 0.17
C ILE A 69 6.27 -1.85 -0.42
N ASN A 70 6.34 -1.98 -1.73
CA ASN A 70 6.15 -3.24 -2.42
C ASN A 70 7.45 -4.06 -2.34
N ILE A 71 7.47 -5.05 -1.46
CA ILE A 71 8.66 -5.85 -1.18
C ILE A 71 9.11 -6.64 -2.41
N ARG A 72 8.19 -7.06 -3.29
CA ARG A 72 8.55 -7.75 -4.53
C ARG A 72 9.33 -6.85 -5.48
N LYS A 73 9.01 -5.55 -5.55
CA LYS A 73 9.74 -4.57 -6.36
C LYS A 73 11.13 -4.34 -5.76
N GLU A 74 11.19 -4.12 -4.45
CA GLU A 74 12.47 -3.79 -3.78
C GLU A 74 13.42 -4.99 -3.79
N PHE A 75 12.92 -6.19 -3.50
CA PHE A 75 13.71 -7.43 -3.54
C PHE A 75 14.31 -7.68 -4.92
N ALA A 76 13.50 -7.57 -5.97
CA ALA A 76 13.94 -7.77 -7.35
C ALA A 76 15.00 -6.76 -7.78
N LYS A 77 14.86 -5.51 -7.34
CA LYS A 77 15.82 -4.43 -7.60
C LYS A 77 17.12 -4.64 -6.84
N PHE A 78 17.05 -5.02 -5.57
CA PHE A 78 18.21 -5.12 -4.68
C PHE A 78 19.08 -6.35 -4.97
N TYR A 79 18.46 -7.52 -5.25
CA TYR A 79 19.18 -8.77 -5.56
C TYR A 79 19.27 -9.09 -7.08
N PRO A 80 19.22 -8.07 -7.96
CA PRO A 80 18.92 -8.17 -9.39
C PRO A 80 18.23 -9.45 -9.92
N VAL A 81 17.11 -9.87 -9.31
CA VAL A 81 16.32 -11.05 -9.74
C VAL A 81 14.98 -10.65 -10.35
N ARG A 82 14.36 -11.55 -11.11
CA ARG A 82 12.96 -11.38 -11.54
C ARG A 82 12.03 -11.30 -10.32
N ARG A 83 11.05 -10.39 -10.36
CA ARG A 83 9.97 -10.30 -9.36
C ARG A 83 9.32 -11.67 -9.14
N CYS A 84 9.20 -12.05 -7.88
CA CYS A 84 8.69 -13.35 -7.44
C CYS A 84 7.93 -13.20 -6.12
N GLY A 85 7.18 -14.23 -5.70
CA GLY A 85 6.42 -14.20 -4.44
C GLY A 85 7.25 -14.65 -3.25
N ILE A 86 6.64 -14.61 -2.06
CA ILE A 86 7.25 -14.89 -0.75
C ILE A 86 8.15 -16.13 -0.77
N GLU A 87 7.65 -17.29 -1.21
CA GLU A 87 8.43 -18.55 -1.18
C GLU A 87 9.75 -18.45 -1.93
N LYS A 88 9.75 -17.85 -3.12
CA LYS A 88 10.97 -17.73 -3.92
C LYS A 88 11.92 -16.68 -3.34
N MET A 89 11.38 -15.60 -2.77
CA MET A 89 12.20 -14.62 -2.03
C MET A 89 12.88 -15.28 -0.82
N LEU A 90 12.14 -16.03 -0.01
CA LEU A 90 12.69 -16.79 1.11
C LEU A 90 13.76 -17.79 0.66
N ASN A 91 13.48 -18.58 -0.38
CA ASN A 91 14.44 -19.56 -0.89
C ASN A 91 15.74 -18.90 -1.38
N ASN A 92 15.65 -17.74 -2.04
CA ASN A 92 16.84 -16.97 -2.46
C ASN A 92 17.67 -16.49 -1.26
N LEU A 93 17.03 -16.24 -0.12
CA LEU A 93 17.68 -15.87 1.15
C LEU A 93 18.13 -17.09 1.97
N GLY A 94 17.93 -18.32 1.48
CA GLY A 94 18.21 -19.54 2.23
C GLY A 94 17.26 -19.78 3.42
N LEU A 95 16.08 -19.17 3.40
CA LEU A 95 15.04 -19.31 4.43
C LEU A 95 13.90 -20.21 3.97
N SER A 96 13.24 -20.86 4.93
CA SER A 96 11.97 -21.56 4.73
C SER A 96 10.78 -20.70 5.17
N PHE A 97 9.61 -20.97 4.61
CA PHE A 97 8.34 -20.38 5.06
C PHE A 97 8.02 -20.81 6.49
N ASP A 98 7.68 -19.85 7.36
CA ASP A 98 7.28 -20.08 8.74
C ASP A 98 5.75 -19.97 8.90
N GLY A 99 5.12 -20.94 9.56
CA GLY A 99 3.66 -21.00 9.72
C GLY A 99 2.91 -21.62 8.53
N ARG A 100 1.63 -21.26 8.38
CA ARG A 100 0.71 -21.84 7.39
C ARG A 100 0.57 -20.92 6.17
N ARG A 101 0.78 -21.48 4.98
CA ARG A 101 0.57 -20.77 3.71
C ARG A 101 -0.85 -20.23 3.59
N HIS A 102 -0.98 -19.01 3.07
CA HIS A 102 -2.27 -18.32 2.88
C HIS A 102 -3.00 -18.00 4.18
N SER A 103 -2.28 -18.01 5.31
CA SER A 103 -2.69 -17.37 6.56
C SER A 103 -2.15 -15.95 6.53
N GLY A 104 -3.02 -14.93 6.55
CA GLY A 104 -2.58 -13.53 6.38
C GLY A 104 -1.55 -13.09 7.42
N ILE A 105 -1.62 -13.59 8.65
CA ILE A 105 -0.64 -13.28 9.69
C ILE A 105 0.72 -13.96 9.42
N ASP A 106 0.71 -15.21 8.95
CA ASP A 106 1.96 -15.94 8.66
C ASP A 106 2.62 -15.38 7.40
N ASP A 107 1.84 -15.01 6.38
CA ASP A 107 2.34 -14.31 5.19
C ASP A 107 2.99 -12.97 5.58
N ALA A 108 2.36 -12.20 6.48
CA ALA A 108 2.91 -10.94 7.00
C ALA A 108 4.20 -11.15 7.80
N ILE A 109 4.29 -12.19 8.63
CA ILE A 109 5.52 -12.56 9.36
C ILE A 109 6.65 -12.88 8.38
N ASN A 110 6.38 -13.66 7.34
CA ASN A 110 7.40 -13.99 6.34
C ASN A 110 7.84 -12.77 5.51
N ILE A 111 6.92 -11.86 5.19
CA ILE A 111 7.27 -10.57 4.58
C ILE A 111 8.16 -9.74 5.51
N ALA A 112 7.86 -9.69 6.81
CA ALA A 112 8.72 -9.02 7.78
C ALA A 112 10.12 -9.65 7.82
N ARG A 113 10.23 -10.99 7.78
CA ARG A 113 11.52 -11.70 7.72
C ARG A 113 12.33 -11.33 6.47
N ILE A 114 11.70 -11.33 5.28
CA ILE A 114 12.35 -10.89 4.04
C ILE A 114 12.81 -9.43 4.14
N THR A 115 11.96 -8.57 4.69
CA THR A 115 12.24 -7.14 4.86
C THR A 115 13.45 -6.92 5.77
N LEU A 116 13.56 -7.70 6.85
CA LEU A 116 14.71 -7.66 7.76
C LEU A 116 16.00 -8.09 7.07
N GLU A 117 15.99 -9.15 6.25
CA GLU A 117 17.18 -9.57 5.50
C GLU A 117 17.61 -8.50 4.48
N LEU A 118 16.66 -7.89 3.76
CA LEU A 118 16.96 -6.75 2.88
C LEU A 118 17.68 -5.62 3.64
N MET A 119 17.17 -5.24 4.82
CA MET A 119 17.77 -4.18 5.63
C MET A 119 19.16 -4.57 6.16
N LYS A 120 19.34 -5.83 6.60
CA LYS A 120 20.63 -6.34 7.07
C LYS A 120 21.69 -6.31 5.97
N ASP A 121 21.30 -6.63 4.75
CA ASP A 121 22.18 -6.60 3.58
C ASP A 121 22.47 -5.18 3.06
N GLY A 122 21.87 -4.16 3.67
CA GLY A 122 22.13 -2.74 3.36
C GLY A 122 21.12 -2.11 2.41
N CYS A 123 19.98 -2.75 2.15
CA CYS A 123 18.89 -2.15 1.38
C CYS A 123 18.23 -1.01 2.17
N VAL A 124 18.17 0.19 1.56
CA VAL A 124 17.39 1.31 2.08
C VAL A 124 15.98 1.24 1.51
N LEU A 125 15.03 0.86 2.35
CA LEU A 125 13.62 0.73 1.97
C LEU A 125 12.95 2.10 1.85
N LEU A 126 12.35 2.37 0.69
CA LEU A 126 11.61 3.60 0.40
C LEU A 126 10.25 3.24 -0.18
N PHE A 127 9.27 4.15 -0.06
CA PHE A 127 7.99 4.02 -0.76
C PHE A 127 8.24 3.85 -2.26
N ASN A 128 7.62 2.82 -2.85
CA ASN A 128 7.85 2.46 -4.26
C ASN A 128 6.54 1.97 -4.95
N ASP A 129 5.41 2.18 -4.30
CA ASP A 129 4.07 1.93 -4.81
C ASP A 129 3.06 2.82 -4.08
N ASP A 130 1.97 3.11 -4.78
CA ASP A 130 0.87 3.93 -4.27
C ASP A 130 -0.46 3.51 -4.90
N ILE A 131 -1.55 4.07 -4.35
CA ILE A 131 -2.94 3.77 -4.74
C ILE A 131 -3.26 4.09 -6.21
N HIS A 132 -2.46 4.93 -6.87
CA HIS A 132 -2.63 5.34 -8.26
C HIS A 132 -1.72 4.56 -9.23
N ALA A 133 -0.49 4.23 -8.81
CA ALA A 133 0.53 3.56 -9.63
C ALA A 133 0.13 2.14 -10.08
N SER A 134 -0.89 1.57 -9.46
CA SER A 134 -1.28 0.16 -9.58
C SER A 134 -2.66 -0.04 -10.23
N ASP A 135 -3.33 1.03 -10.66
CA ASP A 135 -4.62 1.00 -11.34
C ASP A 135 -4.54 1.63 -12.75
N PRO A 136 -4.48 0.82 -13.82
CA PRO A 136 -4.44 1.30 -15.20
C PRO A 136 -5.65 2.17 -15.59
N GLN A 137 -6.82 1.96 -14.97
CA GLN A 137 -8.03 2.74 -15.27
C GLN A 137 -7.98 4.12 -14.61
N PHE A 138 -7.34 4.25 -13.45
CA PHE A 138 -7.14 5.54 -12.78
C PHE A 138 -5.93 6.33 -13.30
N ALA A 139 -4.88 5.66 -13.78
CA ALA A 139 -3.79 6.32 -14.51
C ALA A 139 -4.34 7.09 -15.74
N ALA A 140 -5.23 6.45 -16.51
CA ALA A 140 -5.89 7.08 -17.65
C ALA A 140 -6.84 8.24 -17.26
N LEU A 141 -7.46 8.20 -16.07
CA LEU A 141 -8.27 9.32 -15.54
C LEU A 141 -7.40 10.50 -15.10
N ASN A 142 -6.23 10.24 -14.51
CA ASN A 142 -5.29 11.29 -14.12
C ASN A 142 -4.59 11.93 -15.32
N GLU A 143 -4.27 11.17 -16.37
CA GLU A 143 -3.79 11.72 -17.65
C GLU A 143 -4.83 12.67 -18.26
N LYS A 144 -6.09 12.23 -18.36
CA LYS A 144 -7.19 13.06 -18.86
C LYS A 144 -7.45 14.31 -18.01
N LYS A 145 -7.28 14.22 -16.69
CA LYS A 145 -7.44 15.38 -15.79
C LYS A 145 -6.28 16.37 -15.89
N THR A 146 -5.07 15.87 -16.15
CA THR A 146 -3.88 16.70 -16.40
C THR A 146 -3.97 17.38 -17.77
N GLU A 147 -4.51 16.69 -18.77
CA GLU A 147 -4.76 17.22 -20.11
C GLU A 147 -5.91 18.24 -20.10
N TYR A 148 -7.00 17.97 -19.37
CA TYR A 148 -8.08 18.94 -19.13
C TYR A 148 -7.56 20.21 -18.43
N ASN A 149 -6.77 20.07 -17.36
CA ASN A 149 -6.24 21.22 -16.65
C ASN A 149 -5.25 22.04 -17.48
N LYS A 150 -4.42 21.38 -18.32
CA LYS A 150 -3.56 22.07 -19.29
C LYS A 150 -4.37 22.84 -20.35
N ASN A 151 -5.50 22.29 -20.79
CA ASN A 151 -6.35 22.93 -21.78
C ASN A 151 -7.21 24.07 -21.18
N THR A 152 -7.55 24.02 -19.88
CA THR A 152 -8.27 25.11 -19.20
C THR A 152 -7.38 26.27 -18.77
N ASP A 153 -6.06 26.07 -18.68
CA ASP A 153 -5.11 27.15 -18.42
C ASP A 153 -4.81 28.00 -19.67
N GLU A 154 -5.30 27.60 -20.86
CA GLU A 154 -5.21 28.36 -22.11
C GLU A 154 -6.48 29.20 -22.43
N GLU A 155 -7.52 29.15 -21.59
CA GLU A 155 -8.81 29.84 -21.83
C GLU A 155 -9.19 30.84 -20.70
N ASN A 156 -8.21 31.57 -20.18
CA ASN A 156 -8.44 32.76 -19.34
C ASN A 156 -7.88 34.02 -20.01
N ASP A 157 -8.40 34.34 -21.20
CA ASP A 157 -8.31 35.69 -21.77
C ASP A 157 -9.62 36.46 -21.48
N LEU A 158 -9.53 37.32 -20.46
CA LEU A 158 -10.12 38.66 -20.35
C LEU A 158 -11.52 38.87 -20.98
N ILE A 159 -12.56 38.86 -20.14
CA ILE A 159 -13.72 39.73 -20.38
C ILE A 159 -13.61 40.93 -19.43
N VAL A 160 -13.11 42.04 -19.97
CA VAL A 160 -13.22 43.38 -19.38
C VAL A 160 -14.63 43.89 -19.68
N PHE A 161 -15.36 44.33 -18.65
CA PHE A 161 -16.60 45.07 -18.82
C PHE A 161 -16.34 46.57 -18.54
N GLU A 162 -16.42 47.39 -19.58
CA GLU A 162 -16.69 48.84 -19.61
C GLU A 162 -17.65 49.02 -20.81
N ASP A 163 -18.77 49.75 -20.80
CA ASP A 163 -19.41 50.70 -19.87
C ASP A 163 -20.91 50.34 -19.68
#